data_AF-A0A6M3IP82-F1
#
_entry.id   AF-A0A6M3IP82-F1
#
_cell.length_a   1.000
_cell.length_b   1.000
_cell.length_c   1.000
_cell.angle_alpha   90.00
_cell.angle_beta   90.00
_cell.angle_gamma   90.00
#
_symmetry.space_group_name_H-M   'P 1'
#
loop_
_entity.id
_entity.type
_entity.pdbx_description
1 polymer ?
#
loop_
_entity_poly.entity_id
_entity_poly.type
_entity_poly.pdbx_seq_one_letter_code
_entity_poly.pdbx_strand_id
1 'polypeptide(L)'
;LMLTQSLFSHKQMQGKGQSDMHEMLYSKGVNWADLELRWKNGVFIQREINGNRWLTMPAPIFTQSRDAIEVYLTPTNKGETG
;
A
#
# COMPACT_ATOMS: atom_id res chain seq x y z
N LEU A 1 10.08 0.20 9.15
CA LEU A 1 10.12 -0.17 7.71
C LEU A 1 10.64 -1.60 7.58
N MET A 2 9.95 -2.48 6.84
CA MET A 2 10.37 -3.89 6.69
C MET A 2 11.75 -4.03 6.01
N LEU A 3 12.04 -3.22 4.99
CA LEU A 3 13.32 -3.28 4.29
C LEU A 3 14.51 -2.98 5.20
N THR A 4 14.40 -1.98 6.09
CA THR A 4 15.46 -1.66 7.06
C THR A 4 15.73 -2.83 8.01
N GLN A 5 14.68 -3.57 8.43
CA GLN A 5 14.84 -4.73 9.30
C GLN A 5 15.56 -5.91 8.64
N SER A 6 15.56 -5.98 7.30
CA SER A 6 16.34 -6.99 6.56
C SER A 6 17.83 -6.65 6.43
N LEU A 7 18.20 -5.37 6.57
CA LEU A 7 19.56 -4.88 6.36
C LEU A 7 20.30 -4.55 7.67
N PHE A 8 19.57 -4.33 8.76
CA PHE A 8 20.11 -3.91 10.05
C PHE A 8 19.60 -4.82 11.17
N SER A 9 20.47 -5.10 12.13
CA SER A 9 20.10 -5.88 13.32
C SER A 9 19.12 -5.11 14.21
N HIS A 10 18.36 -5.84 15.03
CA HIS A 10 17.41 -5.23 15.96
C HIS A 10 18.06 -4.20 16.90
N LYS A 11 19.29 -4.46 17.36
CA LYS A 11 20.06 -3.53 18.20
C LYS A 11 20.35 -2.20 17.50
N GLN A 12 20.65 -2.24 16.20
CA GLN A 12 20.95 -1.03 15.42
C GLN A 12 19.70 -0.17 15.14
N MET A 13 18.52 -0.79 15.12
CA MET A 13 17.24 -0.09 14.91
C MET A 13 16.56 0.34 16.20
N GLN A 14 17.07 -0.07 17.36
CA GLN A 14 16.48 0.26 18.65
C GLN A 14 16.45 1.78 18.84
N GLY A 15 15.26 2.33 19.12
CA GLY A 15 15.07 3.77 19.31
C GLY A 15 15.10 4.60 18.02
N LYS A 16 15.13 3.98 16.84
CA LYS A 16 15.11 4.69 15.54
C LYS A 16 13.69 4.86 15.02
N GLY A 17 13.36 6.07 14.61
CA GLY A 17 12.09 6.43 13.98
C GLY A 17 12.09 6.19 12.47
N GLN A 18 10.97 6.50 11.81
CA GLN A 18 10.84 6.29 10.37
C GLN A 18 11.82 7.13 9.54
N SER A 19 12.04 8.40 9.92
CA SER A 19 13.02 9.27 9.26
C SER A 19 14.44 8.73 9.39
N ASP A 20 14.84 8.30 10.58
CA ASP A 20 16.15 7.66 10.80
C ASP A 20 16.30 6.42 9.92
N MET A 21 15.25 5.61 9.80
CA MET A 21 15.27 4.40 8.96
C MET A 21 15.43 4.74 7.47
N HIS A 22 14.90 5.87 6.99
CA HIS A 22 15.14 6.34 5.62
C HIS A 22 16.61 6.72 5.40
N GLU A 23 17.22 7.44 6.34
CA GLU A 23 18.64 7.79 6.28
C GLU A 23 19.53 6.54 6.33
N MET A 24 19.19 5.56 7.18
CA MET A 24 19.89 4.28 7.26
C MET A 24 19.83 3.52 5.93
N LEU A 25 18.68 3.50 5.25
CA LEU A 25 18.57 2.90 3.91
C LEU A 25 19.38 3.67 2.88
N TYR A 26 19.34 5.00 2.92
CA TYR A 26 20.10 5.86 2.02
C TYR A 26 21.62 5.63 2.17
N SER A 27 22.11 5.42 3.40
CA SER A 27 23.51 5.06 3.68
C SER A 27 23.96 3.74 3.02
N LYS A 28 23.01 2.87 2.66
CA LYS A 28 23.22 1.62 1.93
C LYS A 28 22.98 1.78 0.42
N GLY A 29 22.77 3.01 -0.06
CA GLY A 29 22.45 3.31 -1.46
C GLY A 29 21.02 2.95 -1.86
N VAL A 30 20.13 2.72 -0.89
CA VAL A 30 18.73 2.34 -1.14
C VAL A 30 17.82 3.53 -0.84
N ASN A 31 17.17 4.08 -1.87
CA ASN A 31 16.15 5.10 -1.68
C ASN A 31 14.78 4.44 -1.48
N TRP A 32 14.20 4.58 -0.28
CA TRP A 32 12.87 4.04 0.03
C TRP A 32 11.79 4.64 -0.87
N ALA A 33 11.91 5.91 -1.24
CA ALA A 33 10.92 6.58 -2.09
C ALA A 33 10.84 5.97 -3.50
N ASP A 34 11.95 5.44 -4.01
CA ASP A 34 12.05 4.86 -5.36
C ASP A 34 11.53 3.42 -5.45
N LEU A 35 11.23 2.79 -4.31
CA LEU A 35 10.64 1.45 -4.30
C LEU A 35 9.25 1.47 -4.97
N GLU A 36 8.88 0.37 -5.62
CA GLU A 36 7.54 0.23 -6.18
C GLU A 36 6.46 0.38 -5.10
N LEU A 37 5.34 1.00 -5.46
CA LEU A 37 4.22 1.25 -4.53
C LEU A 37 3.71 -0.02 -3.85
N ARG A 38 3.75 -1.17 -4.53
CA ARG A 38 3.34 -2.47 -3.97
C ARG A 38 4.09 -2.84 -2.68
N TRP A 39 5.35 -2.43 -2.54
CA TRP A 39 6.18 -2.72 -1.37
C TRP A 39 5.97 -1.72 -0.24
N LYS A 40 5.42 -0.54 -0.57
CA LYS A 40 5.16 0.55 0.39
C LYS A 40 3.73 0.49 0.93
N ASN A 41 2.76 0.30 0.04
CA ASN A 41 1.32 0.46 0.31
C ASN A 41 0.51 -0.81 -0.02
N GLY A 42 1.15 -1.86 -0.53
CA GLY A 42 0.44 -3.07 -1.00
C GLY A 42 -0.22 -2.90 -2.37
N VAL A 43 -1.11 -3.82 -2.68
CA VAL A 43 -1.89 -3.84 -3.94
C VAL A 43 -3.38 -3.80 -3.62
N PHE A 44 -4.15 -3.21 -4.54
CA PHE A 44 -5.61 -3.22 -4.47
C PHE A 44 -6.15 -4.17 -5.53
N ILE A 45 -7.04 -5.07 -5.11
CA ILE A 45 -7.66 -6.06 -5.99
C ILE A 45 -9.14 -5.75 -6.03
N GLN A 46 -9.66 -5.45 -7.22
CA GLN A 46 -11.09 -5.21 -7.42
C GLN A 46 -11.64 -6.04 -8.56
N ARG A 47 -12.93 -6.33 -8.50
CA ARG A 47 -13.64 -6.93 -9.62
C ARG A 47 -13.87 -5.89 -10.70
N GLU A 48 -13.70 -6.30 -11.96
CA GLU A 48 -14.08 -5.48 -13.12
C GLU A 48 -15.59 -5.19 -13.11
N ILE A 49 -15.98 -3.93 -13.36
CA ILE A 49 -17.37 -3.47 -13.24
C ILE A 49 -18.31 -4.25 -14.18
N ASN A 50 -17.86 -4.47 -15.43
CA ASN A 50 -18.65 -5.13 -16.49
C ASN A 50 -18.17 -6.55 -16.80
N GLY A 51 -17.34 -7.13 -15.93
CA GLY A 51 -16.68 -8.40 -16.21
C GLY A 51 -16.67 -9.35 -15.03
N ASN A 52 -16.02 -10.49 -15.25
CA ASN A 52 -15.84 -11.52 -14.22
C ASN A 52 -14.37 -11.72 -13.85
N ARG A 53 -13.52 -10.74 -14.16
CA ARG A 53 -12.09 -10.77 -13.90
C ARG A 53 -11.76 -9.96 -12.65
N TRP A 54 -10.75 -10.43 -11.93
CA TRP A 54 -10.10 -9.69 -10.87
C TRP A 54 -8.96 -8.87 -11.45
N LEU A 55 -8.94 -7.58 -11.15
CA LEU A 55 -7.93 -6.63 -11.57
C LEU A 55 -7.02 -6.34 -10.38
N THR A 56 -5.71 -6.40 -10.60
CA THR A 56 -4.71 -5.98 -9.62
C THR A 56 -4.16 -4.63 -10.03
N MET A 57 -4.22 -3.66 -9.11
CA MET A 57 -3.72 -2.30 -9.32
C MET A 57 -2.88 -1.83 -8.12
N PRO A 58 -2.03 -0.81 -8.29
CA PRO A 58 -1.36 -0.18 -7.15
C PRO A 58 -2.40 0.29 -6.13
N ALA A 59 -2.15 0.05 -4.84
CA ALA A 59 -3.08 0.50 -3.82
C ALA A 59 -3.12 2.04 -3.75
N PRO A 60 -4.32 2.66 -3.85
CA PRO A 60 -4.44 4.09 -3.63
C PRO A 60 -4.18 4.42 -2.16
N ILE A 61 -3.76 5.66 -1.90
CA ILE A 61 -3.64 6.15 -0.53
C ILE A 61 -5.06 6.47 -0.04
N PHE A 62 -5.66 5.60 0.76
CA PHE A 62 -7.08 5.71 1.14
C PHE A 62 -7.45 6.99 1.89
N THR A 63 -6.48 7.64 2.56
CA THR A 63 -6.71 8.95 3.19
C THR A 63 -6.77 10.10 2.19
N GLN A 64 -6.22 9.92 0.97
CA GLN A 64 -6.22 10.91 -0.10
C GLN A 64 -7.28 10.62 -1.16
N SER A 65 -7.61 9.34 -1.38
CA SER A 65 -8.60 8.87 -2.35
C SER A 65 -9.52 7.86 -1.66
N ARG A 66 -10.47 8.40 -0.91
CA ARG A 66 -11.43 7.62 -0.11
C ARG A 66 -12.55 7.03 -0.98
N ASP A 67 -12.85 7.71 -2.08
CA ASP A 67 -13.76 7.30 -3.16
C ASP A 67 -13.46 5.88 -3.67
N ALA A 68 -12.18 5.48 -3.70
CA ALA A 68 -11.76 4.14 -4.09
C ALA A 68 -12.36 3.00 -3.22
N ILE A 69 -12.73 3.30 -1.96
CA ILE A 69 -13.39 2.32 -1.06
C ILE A 69 -14.88 2.62 -0.93
N GLU A 70 -15.29 3.89 -0.95
CA GLU A 70 -16.68 4.30 -0.67
C GLU A 70 -17.71 3.63 -1.57
N VAL A 71 -17.36 3.38 -2.83
CA VAL A 71 -18.22 2.64 -3.78
C VAL A 71 -18.59 1.23 -3.30
N TYR A 72 -17.84 0.65 -2.37
CA TYR A 72 -18.07 -0.68 -1.78
C TYR A 72 -18.70 -0.64 -0.39
N LEU A 73 -18.80 0.53 0.25
CA LEU A 73 -19.30 0.64 1.62
C LEU A 73 -20.83 0.64 1.70
N THR A 74 -21.51 1.11 0.64
CA THR A 74 -22.96 1.04 0.53
C THR A 74 -23.36 -0.15 -0.32
N PRO A 75 -24.29 -1.01 0.15
CA PRO A 75 -24.84 -2.05 -0.72
C PRO A 75 -25.52 -1.38 -1.91
N THR A 76 -25.01 -1.62 -3.12
CA THR A 76 -25.79 -1.36 -4.33
C THR A 76 -27.01 -2.26 -4.26
N ASN A 77 -28.21 -1.69 -4.15
CA ASN A 77 -29.48 -2.41 -4.25
C ASN A 77 -29.56 -3.08 -5.63
N LYS A 78 -28.94 -4.25 -5.79
CA LYS A 78 -29.15 -5.15 -6.91
C LYS A 78 -30.41 -5.96 -6.59
N GLY A 79 -31.58 -5.35 -6.83
CA GLY A 79 -32.84 -5.98 -6.49
C GLY A 79 -34.10 -5.17 -6.82
N GLU A 80 -34.14 -4.50 -7.97
CA GLU A 80 -35.41 -4.13 -8.61
C GLU A 80 -35.37 -4.66 -10.04
N THR A 81 -35.63 -5.95 -10.18
CA THR A 81 -36.14 -6.52 -11.43
C THR A 81 -37.65 -6.35 -11.39
N GLY A 82 -38.17 -5.47 -12.25
CA GLY A 82 -39.59 -5.36 -12.55
C GLY A 82 -40.12 -6.57 -13.33
#